data_AF-A0A953M291-F1
#
_entry.id   AF-A0A953M291-F1
#
_cell.length_a   1.000
_cell.length_b   1.000
_cell.length_c   1.000
_cell.angle_alpha   90.00
_cell.angle_beta   90.00
_cell.angle_gamma   90.00
#
_symmetry.space_group_name_H-M   'P 1'
#
loop_
_entity.id
_entity.type
_entity.pdbx_description
1 polymer ?
#
loop_
_entity_poly.entity_id
_entity_poly.type
_entity_poly.pdbx_seq_one_letter_code
_entity_poly.pdbx_strand_id
1 'polypeptide(L)' 'MIKAKYLLWLGISSAAGAATGILSHRKSPEQGGLIGAAVGFLAGSLAVEMHRRLADEDDGISYYSKSSPLYEDFDEAEYL' A
#
# COMPACT_ATOMS: atom_id res chain seq x y z
N MET A 1 -11.85 -4.80 -2.14
CA MET A 1 -10.84 -4.84 -3.23
C MET A 1 -9.42 -4.41 -2.81
N ILE A 2 -9.29 -3.46 -1.87
CA ILE A 2 -8.00 -2.89 -1.42
C ILE A 2 -7.01 -3.95 -0.87
N LYS A 3 -7.48 -4.94 -0.10
CA LYS A 3 -6.64 -6.02 0.46
C LYS A 3 -5.92 -6.87 -0.60
N ALA A 4 -6.55 -7.11 -1.76
CA ALA A 4 -5.96 -7.91 -2.83
C ALA A 4 -4.79 -7.20 -3.52
N LYS A 5 -4.86 -5.86 -3.65
CA LYS A 5 -3.75 -5.05 -4.18
C LYS A 5 -2.53 -5.08 -3.26
N TYR A 6 -2.71 -5.04 -1.94
CA TYR A 6 -1.59 -5.08 -1.00
C TYR A 6 -0.84 -6.41 -1.02
N LEU A 7 -1.57 -7.53 -1.09
CA LEU A 7 -0.96 -8.85 -1.21
C LEU A 7 -0.17 -9.00 -2.51
N LEU A 8 -0.67 -8.42 -3.60
CA LEU A 8 0.03 -8.38 -4.88
C LEU A 8 1.35 -7.59 -4.77
N TRP A 9 1.31 -6.40 -4.17
CA TRP A 9 2.51 -5.56 -3.98
C TRP A 9 3.54 -6.24 -3.09
N LEU A 10 3.13 -6.83 -1.96
CA LEU A 10 4.01 -7.62 -1.08
C LEU A 10 4.67 -8.79 -1.81
N GLY A 11 3.90 -9.49 -2.65
CA GLY A 11 4.42 -10.58 -3.48
C GLY A 11 5.49 -10.09 -4.46
N ILE A 12 5.25 -8.96 -5.13
CA ILE A 12 6.22 -8.35 -6.06
C ILE A 12 7.49 -7.92 -5.31
N SER A 13 7.36 -7.27 -4.15
CA SER A 13 8.51 -6.86 -3.34
C SER A 13 9.35 -8.05 -2.89
N SER A 14 8.70 -9.13 -2.43
CA SER A 14 9.37 -10.37 -2.05
C SER A 14 10.07 -11.03 -3.25
N ALA A 15 9.43 -11.07 -4.42
CA ALA A 15 10.03 -11.66 -5.62
C ALA A 15 11.23 -10.85 -6.13
N ALA A 16 11.13 -9.52 -6.13
CA ALA A 16 12.23 -8.63 -6.50
C ALA A 16 13.41 -8.75 -5.51
N GLY A 17 13.10 -8.85 -4.21
CA GLY A 17 14.09 -9.14 -3.17
C GLY A 17 14.78 -10.49 -3.39
N ALA A 18 14.03 -11.55 -3.69
CA ALA A 18 14.60 -12.86 -3.99
C ALA A 18 15.54 -12.82 -5.20
N ALA A 19 15.12 -12.17 -6.29
CA ALA A 19 15.92 -12.05 -7.51
C ALA A 19 17.24 -11.31 -7.25
N THR A 20 17.18 -10.17 -6.54
CA THR A 20 18.39 -9.41 -6.16
C THR A 20 19.28 -10.19 -5.18
N GLY A 21 18.68 -10.93 -4.25
CA GLY A 21 19.37 -11.84 -3.34
C GLY A 21 20.14 -12.94 -4.07
N ILE A 22 19.51 -13.62 -5.02
CA ILE A 22 20.14 -14.64 -5.89
C ILE A 22 21.32 -14.03 -6.68
N LEU A 23 21.12 -12.84 -7.25
CA LEU A 23 22.15 -12.13 -8.01
C LEU A 23 23.34 -11.70 -7.16
N SER A 24 23.11 -11.34 -5.89
CA SER A 24 24.15 -10.92 -4.94
C SER A 24 24.97 -12.11 -4.41
N HIS A 25 24.33 -13.26 -4.20
CA HIS A 25 24.95 -14.46 -3.62
C HIS A 25 25.07 -15.59 -4.66
N ARG A 26 25.85 -15.33 -5.71
CA ARG A 26 26.04 -16.29 -6.83
C ARG A 26 26.62 -17.65 -6.42
N LYS A 27 27.37 -17.71 -5.31
CA LYS A 27 27.93 -18.97 -4.79
C LYS A 27 26.89 -19.85 -4.10
N SER A 28 25.79 -19.27 -3.63
CA SER A 28 24.73 -19.96 -2.88
C SER A 28 23.38 -19.29 -3.16
N PRO A 29 22.84 -19.45 -4.38
CA PRO A 29 21.68 -18.69 -4.85
C PRO A 29 20.43 -18.98 -4.03
N GLU A 30 20.29 -20.19 -3.46
CA GLU A 30 19.15 -20.57 -2.63
C GLU A 30 19.11 -19.76 -1.33
N GLN A 31 20.24 -19.64 -0.64
CA GLN A 31 20.38 -18.80 0.56
C GLN A 31 20.21 -17.32 0.21
N GLY A 32 20.83 -16.88 -0.88
CA GLY A 32 20.67 -15.51 -1.39
C GLY A 32 19.22 -15.15 -1.66
N GLY A 33 18.48 -16.04 -2.34
CA GLY A 33 17.07 -15.87 -2.66
C GLY A 33 16.17 -15.85 -1.44
N LEU A 34 16.40 -16.72 -0.46
CA LEU A 34 15.64 -16.74 0.79
C LEU A 34 15.84 -15.46 1.61
N ILE A 35 17.10 -15.03 1.77
CA ILE A 35 17.43 -13.79 2.49
C ILE A 35 16.85 -12.58 1.73
N GLY A 36 17.03 -12.55 0.42
CA GLY A 36 16.48 -11.51 -0.44
C GLY A 36 14.95 -11.44 -0.38
N ALA A 37 14.26 -12.59 -0.40
CA ALA A 37 12.81 -12.66 -0.27
C ALA A 37 12.34 -12.11 1.08
N ALA A 38 12.99 -12.50 2.18
CA ALA A 38 12.66 -12.03 3.52
C ALA A 38 12.84 -10.51 3.64
N VAL A 39 13.95 -9.98 3.13
CA VAL A 39 14.21 -8.53 3.10
C VAL A 39 13.20 -7.80 2.21
N GLY A 40 12.88 -8.34 1.04
CA GLY A 40 11.88 -7.78 0.12
C GLY A 40 10.47 -7.77 0.71
N PHE A 41 10.09 -8.81 1.46
CA PHE A 41 8.82 -8.87 2.18
C PHE A 41 8.76 -7.83 3.30
N LEU A 42 9.83 -7.69 4.11
CA LEU A 42 9.91 -6.68 5.15
C LEU A 42 9.80 -5.27 4.57
N ALA A 43 10.59 -4.96 3.53
CA ALA A 43 10.54 -3.67 2.84
C ALA A 43 9.15 -3.38 2.25
N GLY A 44 8.53 -4.37 1.61
CA GLY A 44 7.16 -4.25 1.09
C GLY A 44 6.13 -4.01 2.19
N SER A 45 6.26 -4.68 3.33
CA SER A 45 5.34 -4.51 4.47
C SER A 45 5.43 -3.11 5.09
N LEU A 46 6.64 -2.58 5.23
CA LEU A 46 6.88 -1.23 5.72
C LEU A 46 6.34 -0.18 4.74
N ALA A 47 6.58 -0.37 3.45
CA ALA A 47 6.05 0.54 2.42
C ALA A 47 4.51 0.55 2.40
N VAL A 48 3.87 -0.61 2.58
CA VAL A 48 2.40 -0.71 2.67
C VAL A 48 1.88 -0.01 3.92
N GLU A 49 2.49 -0.23 5.09
CA GLU A 49 2.05 0.44 6.33
C GLU A 49 2.28 1.95 6.27
N MET A 50 3.40 2.42 5.71
CA MET A 50 3.63 3.85 5.48
C MET A 50 2.59 4.44 4.51
N HIS A 51 2.30 3.74 3.41
CA HIS A 51 1.28 4.19 2.46
C HIS A 51 -0.11 4.22 3.10
N ARG A 52 -0.45 3.25 3.95
CA ARG A 52 -1.70 3.24 4.69
C ARG A 52 -1.80 4.44 5.64
N ARG A 53 -0.72 4.76 6.37
CA ARG A 53 -0.70 5.92 7.27
C ARG A 53 -0.79 7.25 6.53
N LEU A 54 -0.09 7.40 5.41
CA LEU A 54 -0.16 8.60 4.57
C LEU A 54 -1.53 8.76 3.91
N ALA A 55 -2.13 7.66 3.44
CA ALA A 55 -3.49 7.68 2.87
C ALA A 55 -4.56 7.94 3.94
N ASP A 56 -4.40 7.40 5.15
CA ASP A 56 -5.29 7.67 6.30
C ASP A 56 -5.11 9.13 6.79
N GLU A 57 -3.92 9.74 6.65
CA GLU A 57 -3.69 11.18 6.91
C GLU A 57 -4.34 12.09 5.85
N ASP A 58 -4.40 11.67 4.59
CA ASP A 58 -5.12 12.40 3.52
C ASP A 58 -6.64 12.39 3.73
N ASP A 59 -7.21 11.34 4.34
CA ASP A 59 -8.62 11.32 4.76
C ASP A 59 -8.86 12.18 6.04
N GLY A 60 -7.79 12.57 6.74
CA GLY A 60 -7.83 13.37 7.96
C GLY A 60 -8.00 14.88 7.75
N ILE A 61 -7.80 15.39 6.54
CA ILE A 61 -8.22 16.76 6.18
C ILE A 61 -9.47 16.66 5.31
N SER A 62 -10.57 16.31 5.98
CA SER A 62 -11.91 16.67 5.52
C SER A 62 -12.02 18.20 5.41
N TYR A 63 -11.53 18.77 4.31
CA TYR A 63 -11.95 20.09 3.83
C TYR A 63 -13.46 20.12 3.54
N TYR A 64 -14.12 18.95 3.55
CA TYR A 64 -15.56 18.77 3.61
C TYR A 64 -15.95 18.08 4.92
N SER A 65 -15.60 18.70 6.03
CA SER A 65 -16.28 18.45 7.30
C SER A 65 -17.79 18.60 7.05
N LYS A 66 -18.57 17.53 7.27
CA LYS A 66 -20.05 17.51 7.21
C LYS A 66 -20.73 18.49 8.21
N SER A 67 -19.96 19.35 8.87
CA SER A 67 -20.44 20.45 9.69
C SER A 67 -20.27 21.83 9.02
N SER A 68 -19.82 21.87 7.76
CA SER A 68 -19.80 23.10 6.98
C SER A 68 -21.23 23.57 6.68
N PRO A 69 -21.62 24.80 7.06
CA PRO A 69 -22.92 25.39 6.74
C PRO A 69 -23.19 25.54 5.23
N LEU A 70 -22.22 25.18 4.38
CA LEU A 70 -22.29 25.24 2.92
C LEU A 70 -22.79 23.94 2.27
N TYR A 71 -23.05 22.89 3.06
CA TYR A 71 -23.95 21.80 2.62
C TYR A 71 -25.38 22.22 2.93
N GLU A 72 -25.88 23.21 2.18
CA GLU A 72 -27.32 23.25 1.92
C GLU A 72 -27.65 22.00 1.09
N ASP A 73 -28.65 21.27 1.55
CA ASP A 73 -29.15 20.04 0.95
C ASP A 73 -29.50 20.26 -0.53
N PHE A 74 -28.63 19.81 -1.43
CA PHE A 74 -28.93 19.68 -2.86
C PHE A 74 -29.79 18.42 -3.15
N ASP A 75 -30.67 18.05 -2.22
CA ASP A 75 -31.60 16.91 -2.35
C ASP A 75 -33.07 17.34 -2.57
N GLU A 76 -33.34 18.61 -2.92
CA GLU A 76 -34.66 19.07 -3.40
C GLU A 76 -34.65 19.47 -4.88
N ALA A 77 -34.12 18.57 -5.73
CA ALA A 77 -34.27 18.68 -7.18
C ALA A 77 -34.80 17.36 -7.77
N GLU A 78 -35.97 16.91 -7.32
CA GLU A 78 -36.79 16.00 -8.14
C GLU A 78 -38.28 16.05 -7.74
N TYR A 79 -39.10 16.45 -8.72
CA TYR A 79 -40.56 16.33 -8.82
C TYR A 79 -41.46 17.41 -8.19
N LEU A 80 -41.63 18.52 -8.93
CA LEU A 80 -42.94 19.15 -9.18
C LEU A 80 -43.12 19.42 -10.68
#